data_AF-A0AAV9B583-F1
#
_entry.id   AF-A0AAV9B583-F1
#
_cell.length_a   1.000
_cell.length_b   1.000
_cell.length_c   1.000
_cell.angle_alpha   90.00
_cell.angle_beta   90.00
_cell.angle_gamma   90.00
#
_symmetry.space_group_name_H-M   'P 1'
#
loop_
_entity.id
_entity.type
_entity.pdbx_description
1 polymer ?
#
loop_
_entity_poly.entity_id
_entity_poly.type
_entity_poly.pdbx_seq_one_letter_code
_entity_poly.pdbx_strand_id
1 'polypeptide(L)'
;MEGESEVLEPFELHHSDLLLLSSPSSSPSGPGEIERLESVSRAAMKALGPSGPGLLAITGAERASELRRSLLSLSRRLALLDNDDRRRVLKLFTLPFLLKLLEKHQDHGLGTDVSLKNPDRSVSSFVLHLSYQYREFKKLGSNFKDLGICMMRLGLQLAQVCDKAIGGQVLEKSILDSGSAKGRLIHYHSALDTTVLRARGNKKESTLEENSCSCMLCVQEYSPPGGHTYLQLFDANTDKILVVKTPPESFIVQVGESADILSKGKLRSTLHSVYKPMGLENVSRDIFVLFLQPAWNKTFSISDYPPTASTESSESHRLGQEIHRMIPPLFSRLRDGMTFAEFSRETTKQYYGGSGTQSIR
;
A
#
# COMPACT_ATOMS: atom_id res chain seq x y z
N MET A 1 12.14 16.46 13.37
CA MET A 1 12.25 17.69 12.57
C MET A 1 10.90 18.38 12.62
N GLU A 2 10.79 19.41 13.45
CA GLU A 2 9.70 20.38 13.38
C GLU A 2 10.06 21.38 12.28
N GLY A 3 9.71 21.01 11.04
CA GLY A 3 9.36 22.00 10.03
C GLY A 3 7.86 21.89 9.85
N GLU A 4 7.15 23.02 9.71
CA GLU A 4 5.77 23.03 9.23
C GLU A 4 5.72 22.15 7.97
N SER A 5 5.23 20.93 8.12
CA SER A 5 5.20 19.99 7.01
C SER A 5 4.08 20.48 6.09
N GLU A 6 4.47 20.84 4.87
CA GLU A 6 3.55 21.42 3.90
C GLU A 6 2.46 20.40 3.57
N VAL A 7 1.20 20.82 3.63
CA VAL A 7 0.07 19.92 3.39
C VAL A 7 -0.13 19.76 1.89
N LEU A 8 -0.12 18.53 1.41
CA LEU A 8 -0.49 18.17 0.04
C LEU A 8 -1.91 17.63 0.03
N GLU A 9 -2.78 18.28 -0.75
CA GLU A 9 -4.10 17.78 -1.11
C GLU A 9 -4.01 17.17 -2.52
N PRO A 10 -4.06 15.84 -2.67
CA PRO A 10 -3.96 15.18 -3.97
C PRO A 10 -5.10 15.55 -4.90
N PHE A 11 -4.87 15.44 -6.21
CA PHE A 11 -5.96 15.51 -7.18
C PHE A 11 -7.02 14.44 -6.86
N GLU A 12 -8.27 14.86 -6.77
CA GLU A 12 -9.40 13.99 -6.50
C GLU A 12 -10.05 13.54 -7.80
N LEU A 13 -9.99 12.24 -8.06
CA LEU A 13 -10.65 11.60 -9.18
C LEU A 13 -11.91 10.89 -8.69
N HIS A 14 -13.08 11.40 -9.05
CA HIS A 14 -14.34 10.75 -8.69
C HIS A 14 -14.50 9.42 -9.44
N HIS A 15 -15.00 8.38 -8.76
CA HIS A 15 -15.16 7.04 -9.33
C HIS A 15 -16.05 7.00 -10.58
N SER A 16 -17.07 7.85 -10.67
CA SER A 16 -17.90 7.97 -11.89
C SER A 16 -17.10 8.46 -13.10
N ASP A 17 -16.21 9.43 -12.90
CA ASP A 17 -15.35 9.92 -13.98
C ASP A 17 -14.31 8.88 -14.36
N LEU A 18 -13.74 8.16 -13.38
CA LEU A 18 -12.85 7.03 -13.65
C LEU A 18 -13.54 5.95 -14.49
N LEU A 19 -14.80 5.62 -14.19
CA LEU A 19 -15.61 4.67 -14.96
C LEU A 19 -15.82 5.13 -16.41
N LEU A 20 -16.15 6.41 -16.62
CA LEU A 20 -16.33 6.98 -17.97
C LEU A 20 -15.01 7.01 -18.75
N LEU A 21 -13.91 7.39 -18.10
CA LEU A 21 -12.58 7.46 -18.74
C LEU A 21 -12.01 6.08 -19.09
N SER A 22 -12.32 5.05 -18.30
CA SER A 22 -11.85 3.69 -18.53
C SER A 22 -12.69 2.94 -19.57
N SER A 23 -13.99 3.19 -19.63
CA SER A 23 -14.91 2.47 -20.51
C SER A 23 -14.64 2.72 -22.01
N PRO A 24 -14.63 1.66 -22.85
CA PRO A 24 -14.46 1.80 -24.30
C PRO A 24 -15.77 2.16 -25.04
N SER A 25 -16.92 2.01 -24.38
CA SER A 25 -18.26 2.06 -25.00
C SER A 25 -19.17 3.17 -24.47
N SER A 26 -18.74 3.97 -23.48
CA SER A 26 -19.50 5.12 -23.03
C SER A 26 -19.24 6.29 -23.98
N SER A 27 -20.12 6.46 -24.96
CA SER A 27 -20.15 7.69 -25.75
C SER A 27 -20.53 8.85 -24.83
N PRO A 28 -19.65 9.84 -24.61
CA PRO A 28 -19.99 11.02 -23.83
C PRO A 28 -21.21 11.72 -24.42
N SER A 29 -22.06 12.24 -23.53
CA SER A 29 -23.41 12.74 -23.80
C SER A 29 -23.42 14.05 -24.62
N GLY A 30 -22.25 14.59 -24.96
CA GLY A 30 -22.07 15.74 -25.83
C GLY A 30 -20.64 16.31 -25.80
N PRO A 31 -20.34 17.33 -26.64
CA PRO A 31 -19.01 17.94 -26.74
C PRO A 31 -18.47 18.48 -25.41
N GLY A 32 -19.34 19.08 -24.58
CA GLY A 32 -18.93 19.61 -23.28
C GLY A 32 -18.50 18.54 -22.28
N GLU A 33 -19.10 17.34 -22.35
CA GLU A 33 -18.69 16.22 -21.50
C GLU A 33 -17.36 15.61 -21.96
N ILE A 34 -17.10 15.59 -23.27
CA ILE A 34 -15.80 15.19 -23.84
C ILE A 34 -14.71 16.09 -23.29
N GLU A 35 -14.85 17.41 -23.44
CA GLU A 35 -13.84 18.38 -23.01
C GLU A 35 -13.59 18.29 -21.48
N ARG A 36 -14.66 18.12 -20.70
CA ARG A 36 -14.58 17.90 -19.25
C ARG A 36 -13.78 16.64 -18.92
N LEU A 37 -14.11 15.50 -19.52
CA LEU A 37 -13.42 14.22 -19.27
C LEU A 37 -11.96 14.27 -19.72
N GLU A 38 -11.66 14.89 -20.86
CA GLU A 38 -10.28 15.11 -21.28
C GLU A 38 -9.51 15.97 -20.27
N SER A 39 -10.13 17.02 -19.72
CA SER A 39 -9.54 17.83 -18.65
C SER A 39 -9.24 17.01 -17.40
N VAL A 40 -10.19 16.18 -16.96
CA VAL A 40 -10.01 15.27 -15.82
C VAL A 40 -8.88 14.28 -16.08
N SER A 41 -8.81 13.69 -17.27
CA SER A 41 -7.74 12.78 -17.68
C SER A 41 -6.37 13.48 -17.66
N ARG A 42 -6.27 14.69 -18.22
CA ARG A 42 -5.04 15.50 -18.16
C ARG A 42 -4.61 15.80 -16.73
N ALA A 43 -5.56 16.14 -15.84
CA ALA A 43 -5.28 16.40 -14.44
C ALA A 43 -4.80 15.15 -13.69
N ALA A 44 -5.42 13.99 -13.93
CA ALA A 44 -4.99 12.71 -13.39
C ALA A 44 -3.56 12.36 -13.85
N MET A 45 -3.27 12.51 -15.14
CA MET A 45 -1.92 12.28 -15.69
C MET A 45 -0.89 13.26 -15.14
N LYS A 46 -1.26 14.53 -14.94
CA LYS A 46 -0.40 15.51 -14.29
C LYS A 46 -0.08 15.09 -12.85
N ALA A 47 -1.08 14.67 -12.09
CA ALA A 47 -0.91 14.26 -10.69
C ALA A 47 0.00 13.02 -10.55
N LEU A 48 -0.16 12.05 -11.44
CA LEU A 48 0.63 10.81 -11.44
C LEU A 48 2.01 10.95 -12.13
N GLY A 49 2.19 11.96 -12.97
CA GLY A 49 3.39 12.15 -13.78
C GLY A 49 4.50 12.94 -13.09
N PRO A 50 5.61 13.23 -13.81
CA PRO A 50 6.80 13.89 -13.27
C PRO A 50 6.59 15.27 -12.64
N SER A 51 5.55 15.98 -13.07
CA SER A 51 5.20 17.33 -12.61
C SER A 51 4.22 17.35 -11.43
N GLY A 52 3.68 16.19 -11.05
CA GLY A 52 2.78 16.04 -9.91
C GLY A 52 3.31 15.06 -8.88
N PRO A 53 2.65 14.89 -7.72
CA PRO A 53 3.17 14.17 -6.56
C PRO A 53 3.35 12.65 -6.74
N GLY A 54 3.04 12.08 -7.92
CA GLY A 54 3.10 10.63 -8.15
C GLY A 54 1.95 9.86 -7.50
N LEU A 55 0.88 10.56 -7.09
CA LEU A 55 -0.31 9.97 -6.50
C LEU A 55 -1.56 10.83 -6.70
N LEU A 56 -2.72 10.21 -6.53
CA LEU A 56 -4.03 10.85 -6.51
C LEU A 56 -4.96 10.19 -5.48
N ALA A 57 -6.10 10.82 -5.22
CA ALA A 57 -7.16 10.25 -4.39
C ALA A 57 -8.37 9.87 -5.26
N ILE A 58 -8.90 8.66 -5.09
CA ILE A 58 -10.16 8.25 -5.71
C ILE A 58 -11.29 8.40 -4.70
N THR A 59 -12.34 9.14 -5.06
CA THR A 59 -13.51 9.41 -4.22
C THR A 59 -14.78 8.77 -4.80
N GLY A 60 -15.83 8.63 -4.00
CA GLY A 60 -17.14 8.14 -4.48
C GLY A 60 -17.18 6.64 -4.85
N ALA A 61 -16.22 5.85 -4.38
CA ALA A 61 -16.24 4.40 -4.56
C ALA A 61 -17.28 3.76 -3.62
N GLU A 62 -18.45 3.44 -4.16
CA GLU A 62 -19.55 2.82 -3.40
C GLU A 62 -19.12 1.50 -2.73
N ARG A 63 -19.72 1.17 -1.57
CA ARG A 63 -19.45 -0.04 -0.75
C ARG A 63 -18.04 -0.18 -0.16
N ALA A 64 -17.06 0.55 -0.68
CA ALA A 64 -15.69 0.55 -0.16
C ALA A 64 -15.61 0.96 1.31
N SER A 65 -16.36 2.01 1.68
CA SER A 65 -16.37 2.55 3.05
C SER A 65 -16.78 1.50 4.09
N GLU A 66 -17.86 0.77 3.80
CA GLU A 66 -18.41 -0.25 4.70
C GLU A 66 -17.44 -1.42 4.84
N LEU A 67 -16.89 -1.89 3.71
CA LEU A 67 -15.89 -2.96 3.69
C LEU A 67 -14.61 -2.54 4.44
N ARG A 68 -14.15 -1.29 4.27
CA ARG A 68 -13.01 -0.71 4.99
C ARG A 68 -13.25 -0.71 6.50
N ARG A 69 -14.34 -0.09 6.97
CA ARG A 69 -14.66 -0.03 8.40
C ARG A 69 -14.78 -1.43 9.02
N SER A 70 -15.42 -2.35 8.29
CA SER A 70 -15.57 -3.74 8.70
C SER A 70 -14.23 -4.47 8.77
N LEU A 71 -13.32 -4.26 7.82
CA LEU A 71 -11.99 -4.88 7.80
C LEU A 71 -11.04 -4.28 8.85
N LEU A 72 -10.92 -2.95 8.93
CA LEU A 72 -9.96 -2.29 9.81
C LEU A 72 -10.29 -2.49 11.29
N SER A 73 -11.57 -2.60 11.66
CA SER A 73 -11.96 -2.97 13.03
C SER A 73 -11.42 -4.34 13.48
N LEU A 74 -11.10 -5.23 12.55
CA LEU A 74 -10.53 -6.56 12.82
C LEU A 74 -9.00 -6.52 12.88
N SER A 75 -8.35 -5.51 12.29
CA SER A 75 -6.89 -5.37 12.22
C SER A 75 -6.26 -5.31 13.61
N ARG A 76 -6.68 -4.36 14.44
CA ARG A 76 -6.22 -4.25 15.84
C ARG A 76 -6.48 -5.54 16.63
N ARG A 77 -7.67 -6.12 16.51
CA ARG A 77 -8.03 -7.37 17.22
C ARG A 77 -7.07 -8.50 16.87
N LEU A 78 -6.76 -8.66 15.57
CA LEU A 78 -5.82 -9.66 15.08
C LEU A 78 -4.37 -9.37 15.55
N ALA A 79 -3.97 -8.09 15.56
CA ALA A 79 -2.64 -7.64 15.98
C ALA A 79 -2.37 -7.81 17.48
N LEU A 80 -3.42 -7.92 18.31
CA LEU A 80 -3.31 -8.09 19.77
C LEU A 80 -3.51 -9.54 20.25
N LEU A 81 -3.83 -10.48 19.36
CA LEU A 81 -3.81 -11.91 19.70
C LEU A 81 -2.40 -12.35 20.11
N ASP A 82 -2.31 -13.29 21.05
CA ASP A 82 -1.03 -13.95 21.33
C ASP A 82 -0.55 -14.78 20.12
N ASN A 83 0.68 -15.27 20.21
CA ASN A 83 1.31 -15.95 19.10
C ASN A 83 0.65 -17.28 18.72
N ASP A 84 -0.01 -17.98 19.65
CA ASP A 84 -0.70 -19.23 19.35
C ASP A 84 -2.03 -18.97 18.69
N ASP A 85 -2.84 -18.07 19.24
CA ASP A 85 -4.11 -17.65 18.64
C ASP A 85 -3.91 -17.04 17.26
N ARG A 86 -2.93 -16.14 17.12
CA ARG A 86 -2.60 -15.54 15.84
C ARG A 86 -2.13 -16.60 14.83
N ARG A 87 -1.28 -17.55 15.25
CA ARG A 87 -0.89 -18.67 14.37
C ARG A 87 -2.10 -19.53 13.99
N ARG A 88 -3.05 -19.80 14.90
CA ARG A 88 -4.27 -20.53 14.59
C ARG A 88 -5.12 -19.81 13.54
N VAL A 89 -5.23 -18.49 13.62
CA VAL A 89 -5.97 -17.66 12.65
C VAL A 89 -5.25 -17.56 11.30
N LEU A 90 -3.90 -17.50 11.30
CA LEU A 90 -3.06 -17.34 10.10
C LEU A 90 -2.60 -18.65 9.43
N LYS A 91 -2.71 -19.81 10.09
CA LYS A 91 -2.18 -21.07 9.53
C LYS A 91 -3.02 -21.57 8.35
N LEU A 92 -2.60 -21.18 7.14
CA LEU A 92 -2.74 -21.94 5.90
C LEU A 92 -1.52 -21.84 4.94
N PHE A 93 -0.29 -21.69 5.43
CA PHE A 93 0.88 -21.73 4.52
C PHE A 93 2.10 -22.54 4.98
N THR A 94 2.04 -23.24 6.11
CA THR A 94 3.15 -24.11 6.54
C THR A 94 2.68 -25.54 6.83
N LEU A 95 2.54 -26.35 5.77
CA LEU A 95 2.75 -27.82 5.70
C LEU A 95 1.91 -28.40 4.54
N PRO A 96 2.47 -28.59 3.32
CA PRO A 96 1.66 -29.00 2.16
C PRO A 96 1.15 -30.45 2.14
N PHE A 97 1.31 -31.27 3.18
CA PHE A 97 0.98 -32.71 3.02
C PHE A 97 0.34 -33.43 4.22
N LEU A 98 0.49 -32.97 5.47
CA LEU A 98 0.06 -33.78 6.63
C LEU A 98 -1.23 -33.32 7.34
N LEU A 99 -1.65 -32.06 7.17
CA LEU A 99 -2.79 -31.49 7.90
C LEU A 99 -4.15 -31.62 7.21
N LYS A 100 -4.20 -32.17 5.99
CA LYS A 100 -5.47 -32.44 5.30
C LYS A 100 -6.26 -33.60 5.93
N LEU A 101 -5.62 -34.39 6.79
CA LEU A 101 -6.22 -35.58 7.41
C LEU A 101 -6.70 -35.36 8.85
N LEU A 102 -6.28 -34.29 9.53
CA LEU A 102 -6.58 -34.06 10.94
C LEU A 102 -6.95 -32.60 11.17
N GLU A 103 -8.21 -32.42 11.56
CA GLU A 103 -8.85 -31.23 12.12
C GLU A 103 -9.46 -30.17 11.18
N LYS A 104 -10.72 -29.91 11.52
CA LYS A 104 -11.68 -28.93 11.02
C LYS A 104 -11.25 -27.50 11.37
N HIS A 105 -10.01 -27.09 11.06
CA HIS A 105 -9.56 -25.72 11.28
C HIS A 105 -9.97 -24.82 10.12
N GLN A 106 -10.55 -23.68 10.49
CA GLN A 106 -11.13 -22.69 9.59
C GLN A 106 -10.02 -21.88 8.94
N ASP A 107 -9.79 -22.14 7.65
CA ASP A 107 -8.85 -21.42 6.81
C ASP A 107 -9.37 -20.01 6.46
N HIS A 108 -8.52 -19.00 6.63
CA HIS A 108 -8.80 -17.60 6.27
C HIS A 108 -7.86 -17.06 5.17
N GLY A 109 -6.90 -17.87 4.69
CA GLY A 109 -5.96 -17.52 3.61
C GLY A 109 -4.87 -16.48 3.95
N LEU A 110 -4.81 -15.97 5.18
CA LEU A 110 -3.91 -14.87 5.59
C LEU A 110 -2.55 -15.37 6.08
N GLY A 111 -1.45 -14.80 5.57
CA GLY A 111 -0.08 -14.97 6.07
C GLY A 111 0.44 -13.78 6.88
N THR A 112 1.70 -13.84 7.33
CA THR A 112 2.43 -12.73 8.00
C THR A 112 3.77 -12.49 7.31
N ASP A 113 4.14 -11.24 7.04
CA ASP A 113 5.45 -10.83 6.53
C ASP A 113 6.41 -10.35 7.63
N VAL A 114 6.00 -10.52 8.89
CA VAL A 114 6.74 -10.06 10.07
C VAL A 114 6.99 -11.19 11.06
N SER A 115 8.18 -11.19 11.67
CA SER A 115 8.48 -12.12 12.77
C SER A 115 7.56 -11.83 13.94
N LEU A 116 6.76 -12.82 14.33
CA LEU A 116 5.85 -12.75 15.49
C LEU A 116 6.59 -12.88 16.83
N LYS A 117 7.91 -13.09 16.81
CA LYS A 117 8.72 -13.34 18.01
C LYS A 117 9.24 -12.08 18.69
N ASN A 118 9.16 -10.91 18.06
CA ASN A 118 9.63 -9.64 18.62
C ASN A 118 8.43 -8.82 19.15
N PRO A 119 8.20 -8.75 20.47
CA PRO A 119 7.09 -8.01 21.06
C PRO A 119 7.29 -6.47 21.03
N ASP A 120 8.52 -6.00 20.85
CA ASP A 120 8.84 -4.55 20.81
C ASP A 120 8.69 -3.95 19.41
N ARG A 121 8.25 -4.75 18.44
CA ARG A 121 7.97 -4.28 17.09
C ARG A 121 6.74 -3.36 17.09
N SER A 122 6.91 -2.15 16.59
CA SER A 122 5.86 -1.12 16.51
C SER A 122 4.77 -1.37 15.46
N VAL A 123 4.86 -2.46 14.69
CA VAL A 123 3.91 -2.77 13.60
C VAL A 123 3.66 -4.27 13.45
N SER A 124 2.41 -4.65 13.21
CA SER A 124 2.01 -5.98 12.72
C SER A 124 1.48 -5.87 11.29
N SER A 125 1.85 -6.81 10.42
CA SER A 125 1.45 -6.81 9.01
C SER A 125 1.07 -8.22 8.57
N PHE A 126 -0.10 -8.32 7.94
CA PHE A 126 -0.74 -9.56 7.50
C PHE A 126 -0.92 -9.52 5.99
N VAL A 127 -0.53 -10.59 5.30
CA VAL A 127 -0.48 -10.66 3.84
C VAL A 127 -1.57 -11.59 3.31
N LEU A 128 -2.30 -11.15 2.29
CA LEU A 128 -3.14 -12.04 1.48
C LEU A 128 -2.72 -11.95 0.02
N HIS A 129 -2.59 -13.10 -0.62
CA HIS A 129 -2.45 -13.20 -2.07
C HIS A 129 -3.86 -13.25 -2.68
N LEU A 130 -4.25 -12.19 -3.40
CA LEU A 130 -5.53 -12.10 -4.08
C LEU A 130 -5.39 -12.61 -5.52
N SER A 131 -6.21 -13.58 -5.92
CA SER A 131 -6.28 -14.11 -7.29
C SER A 131 -7.48 -13.51 -8.04
N TYR A 132 -7.34 -13.30 -9.35
CA TYR A 132 -8.41 -12.83 -10.23
C TYR A 132 -9.53 -13.88 -10.45
N GLN A 133 -9.30 -15.15 -10.10
CA GLN A 133 -10.27 -16.24 -10.31
C GLN A 133 -10.51 -17.03 -9.02
N TYR A 134 -11.48 -16.67 -8.17
CA TYR A 134 -12.09 -17.62 -7.19
C TYR A 134 -13.31 -17.06 -6.42
N ARG A 135 -14.18 -17.96 -5.90
CA ARG A 135 -15.35 -17.74 -4.98
C ARG A 135 -15.06 -18.44 -3.64
N GLU A 136 -14.86 -17.78 -2.49
CA GLU A 136 -15.83 -17.40 -1.43
C GLU A 136 -15.17 -17.86 -0.10
N PHE A 137 -15.12 -17.04 0.96
CA PHE A 137 -14.61 -17.41 2.30
C PHE A 137 -15.22 -16.51 3.38
N LYS A 138 -15.26 -16.97 4.64
CA LYS A 138 -15.93 -16.32 5.80
C LYS A 138 -15.46 -14.88 6.10
N LYS A 139 -16.29 -14.13 6.85
CA LYS A 139 -16.31 -12.65 7.03
C LYS A 139 -14.98 -11.87 6.98
N LEU A 140 -13.91 -12.30 7.68
CA LEU A 140 -12.61 -11.61 7.63
C LEU A 140 -11.93 -11.79 6.26
N GLY A 141 -11.87 -13.04 5.78
CA GLY A 141 -11.35 -13.37 4.45
C GLY A 141 -12.20 -12.76 3.34
N SER A 142 -13.54 -12.75 3.46
CA SER A 142 -14.40 -12.06 2.50
C SER A 142 -14.19 -10.55 2.51
N ASN A 143 -14.17 -9.87 3.66
CA ASN A 143 -14.01 -8.42 3.69
C ASN A 143 -12.68 -7.98 3.10
N PHE A 144 -11.59 -8.68 3.46
CA PHE A 144 -10.27 -8.44 2.90
C PHE A 144 -10.30 -8.63 1.37
N LYS A 145 -10.92 -9.71 0.92
CA LYS A 145 -11.05 -10.04 -0.50
C LYS A 145 -11.92 -9.04 -1.26
N ASP A 146 -13.10 -8.71 -0.75
CA ASP A 146 -14.07 -7.84 -1.41
C ASP A 146 -13.54 -6.41 -1.50
N LEU A 147 -12.91 -5.91 -0.44
CA LEU A 147 -12.20 -4.62 -0.48
C LEU A 147 -11.01 -4.69 -1.43
N GLY A 148 -10.24 -5.78 -1.39
CA GLY A 148 -9.15 -6.02 -2.32
C GLY A 148 -9.60 -6.01 -3.78
N ILE A 149 -10.68 -6.71 -4.13
CA ILE A 149 -11.28 -6.72 -5.47
C ILE A 149 -11.75 -5.33 -5.87
N CYS A 150 -12.38 -4.58 -4.95
CA CYS A 150 -12.75 -3.19 -5.20
C CYS A 150 -11.52 -2.35 -5.58
N MET A 151 -10.46 -2.40 -4.77
CA MET A 151 -9.20 -1.68 -5.04
C MET A 151 -8.51 -2.15 -6.33
N MET A 152 -8.56 -3.45 -6.65
CA MET A 152 -8.03 -3.99 -7.90
C MET A 152 -8.75 -3.40 -9.11
N ARG A 153 -10.08 -3.30 -9.07
CA ARG A 153 -10.88 -2.71 -10.15
C ARG A 153 -10.54 -1.24 -10.35
N LEU A 154 -10.44 -0.47 -9.27
CA LEU A 154 -10.05 0.94 -9.33
C LEU A 154 -8.66 1.12 -9.96
N GLY A 155 -7.68 0.31 -9.53
CA GLY A 155 -6.33 0.38 -10.08
C GLY A 155 -6.24 -0.08 -11.54
N LEU A 156 -7.05 -1.07 -11.95
CA LEU A 156 -7.14 -1.51 -13.35
C LEU A 156 -7.73 -0.43 -14.25
N GLN A 157 -8.83 0.21 -13.81
CA GLN A 157 -9.44 1.33 -14.52
C GLN A 157 -8.47 2.50 -14.64
N LEU A 158 -7.73 2.81 -13.57
CA LEU A 158 -6.74 3.88 -13.63
C LEU A 158 -5.59 3.53 -14.58
N ALA A 159 -5.13 2.28 -14.58
CA ALA A 159 -4.13 1.80 -15.53
C ALA A 159 -4.59 1.96 -16.98
N GLN A 160 -5.87 1.69 -17.29
CA GLN A 160 -6.47 1.92 -18.61
C GLN A 160 -6.44 3.41 -18.99
N VAL A 161 -6.77 4.31 -18.07
CA VAL A 161 -6.70 5.76 -18.32
C VAL A 161 -5.26 6.19 -18.60
N CYS A 162 -4.30 5.71 -17.81
CA CYS A 162 -2.88 5.97 -18.02
C CYS A 162 -2.39 5.43 -19.37
N ASP A 163 -2.74 4.20 -19.73
CA ASP A 163 -2.36 3.55 -20.99
C ASP A 163 -2.86 4.34 -22.22
N LYS A 164 -4.11 4.84 -22.18
CA LYS A 164 -4.66 5.73 -23.22
C LYS A 164 -3.83 7.01 -23.39
N ALA A 165 -3.39 7.63 -22.30
CA ALA A 165 -2.59 8.86 -22.35
C ALA A 165 -1.11 8.62 -22.71
N ILE A 166 -0.55 7.48 -22.30
CA ILE A 166 0.85 7.11 -22.55
C ILE A 166 1.05 6.63 -24.00
N GLY A 167 0.02 6.05 -24.61
CA GLY A 167 0.07 5.49 -25.96
C GLY A 167 0.48 4.02 -25.95
N GLY A 168 -0.30 3.17 -25.29
CA GLY A 168 -0.10 1.72 -25.24
C GLY A 168 -1.17 1.00 -24.43
N GLN A 169 -0.97 -0.29 -24.15
CA GLN A 169 -1.76 -1.07 -23.18
C GLN A 169 -0.78 -1.89 -22.32
N VAL A 170 0.22 -1.20 -21.77
CA VAL A 170 1.34 -1.86 -21.08
C VAL A 170 1.01 -2.05 -19.61
N LEU A 171 0.39 -1.06 -18.97
CA LEU A 171 0.14 -1.07 -17.53
C LEU A 171 -0.99 -2.04 -17.18
N GLU A 172 -2.15 -1.90 -17.83
CA GLU A 172 -3.30 -2.78 -17.64
C GLU A 172 -2.90 -4.24 -17.86
N LYS A 173 -2.29 -4.52 -19.03
CA LYS A 173 -1.88 -5.88 -19.38
C LYS A 173 -0.88 -6.45 -18.38
N SER A 174 0.09 -5.66 -17.92
CA SER A 174 1.07 -6.13 -16.93
C SER A 174 0.41 -6.50 -15.60
N ILE A 175 -0.61 -5.75 -15.18
CA ILE A 175 -1.40 -6.03 -13.97
C ILE A 175 -2.24 -7.31 -14.14
N LEU A 176 -2.91 -7.47 -15.29
CA LEU A 176 -3.72 -8.65 -15.60
C LEU A 176 -2.88 -9.93 -15.73
N ASP A 177 -1.76 -9.85 -16.47
CA ASP A 177 -0.82 -10.96 -16.69
C ASP A 177 -0.19 -11.45 -15.37
N SER A 178 -0.15 -10.60 -14.33
CA SER A 178 0.30 -11.02 -13.00
C SER A 178 -0.58 -12.10 -12.36
N GLY A 179 -1.84 -12.19 -12.80
CA GLY A 179 -2.83 -13.12 -12.26
C GLY A 179 -3.15 -12.91 -10.79
N SER A 180 -2.59 -11.86 -10.17
CA SER A 180 -2.73 -11.64 -8.74
C SER A 180 -2.32 -10.26 -8.23
N ALA A 181 -2.75 -9.94 -7.02
CA ALA A 181 -2.34 -8.77 -6.25
C ALA A 181 -1.96 -9.18 -4.82
N LYS A 182 -1.12 -8.37 -4.16
CA LYS A 182 -0.73 -8.62 -2.76
C LYS A 182 -1.44 -7.60 -1.88
N GLY A 183 -2.35 -8.05 -1.02
CA GLY A 183 -2.95 -7.18 -0.01
C GLY A 183 -2.18 -7.28 1.31
N ARG A 184 -2.03 -6.16 2.01
CA ARG A 184 -1.45 -6.08 3.35
C ARG A 184 -2.37 -5.34 4.31
N LEU A 185 -2.77 -6.00 5.39
CA LEU A 185 -3.43 -5.38 6.53
C LEU A 185 -2.39 -5.08 7.60
N ILE A 186 -2.24 -3.81 7.94
CA ILE A 186 -1.16 -3.32 8.79
C ILE A 186 -1.77 -2.60 9.99
N HIS A 187 -1.31 -2.96 11.18
CA HIS A 187 -1.62 -2.31 12.45
C HIS A 187 -0.34 -1.71 13.03
N TYR A 188 -0.29 -0.38 13.14
CA TYR A 188 0.73 0.35 13.90
C TYR A 188 0.28 0.43 15.35
N HIS A 189 1.10 -0.15 16.24
CA HIS A 189 0.80 -0.28 17.66
C HIS A 189 0.91 1.06 18.38
N SER A 190 -0.05 1.33 19.25
CA SER A 190 0.06 2.38 20.26
C SER A 190 0.99 1.96 21.41
N ALA A 191 1.37 2.89 22.29
CA ALA A 191 2.14 2.54 23.49
C ALA A 191 1.36 1.57 24.40
N LEU A 192 0.03 1.74 24.50
CA LEU A 192 -0.85 0.84 25.22
C LEU A 192 -0.88 -0.57 24.61
N ASP A 193 -0.92 -0.69 23.28
CA ASP A 193 -0.90 -1.98 22.59
C ASP A 193 0.38 -2.77 22.91
N THR A 194 1.54 -2.08 22.92
CA THR A 194 2.81 -2.68 23.32
C THR A 194 2.78 -3.19 24.76
N THR A 195 2.22 -2.42 25.69
CA THR A 195 2.07 -2.85 27.09
C THR A 195 1.20 -4.11 27.20
N VAL A 196 0.09 -4.18 26.46
CA VAL A 196 -0.80 -5.35 26.42
C VAL A 196 -0.06 -6.58 25.88
N LEU A 197 0.70 -6.44 24.80
CA LEU A 197 1.48 -7.55 24.22
C LEU A 197 2.55 -8.06 25.19
N ARG A 198 3.27 -7.17 25.88
CA ARG A 198 4.27 -7.53 26.90
C ARG A 198 3.64 -8.26 28.09
N ALA A 199 2.51 -7.77 28.60
CA ALA A 199 1.81 -8.40 29.71
C ALA A 199 1.36 -9.84 29.37
N ARG A 200 1.01 -10.10 28.11
CA ARG A 200 0.66 -11.44 27.62
C ARG A 200 1.90 -12.32 27.40
N GLY A 201 2.97 -11.78 26.84
CA GLY A 201 4.22 -12.52 26.61
C GLY A 201 4.91 -13.00 27.90
N ASN A 202 4.71 -12.29 29.01
CA ASN A 202 5.30 -12.61 30.30
C ASN A 202 4.50 -13.63 31.14
N LYS A 203 3.27 -14.00 30.74
CA LYS A 203 2.48 -15.01 31.44
C LYS A 203 2.88 -16.41 30.99
N LYS A 204 3.62 -17.13 31.84
CA LYS A 204 3.62 -18.60 31.83
C LYS A 204 2.23 -19.07 32.25
N GLU A 205 1.70 -20.08 31.55
CA GLU A 205 0.43 -20.78 31.80
C GLU A 205 -0.06 -20.64 33.25
N SER A 206 -0.96 -19.68 33.47
CA SER A 206 -1.79 -19.62 34.66
C SER A 206 -3.09 -18.94 34.26
N THR A 207 -4.17 -19.63 34.61
CA THR A 207 -5.57 -19.39 34.31
C THR A 207 -5.92 -17.92 34.39
N LEU A 208 -6.23 -17.31 33.24
CA LEU A 208 -6.77 -15.96 33.20
C LEU A 208 -8.28 -16.04 33.40
N GLU A 209 -8.74 -15.59 34.57
CA GLU A 209 -10.13 -15.21 34.78
C GLU A 209 -10.61 -14.27 33.66
N GLU A 210 -11.86 -14.48 33.25
CA GLU A 210 -12.54 -13.89 32.09
C GLU A 210 -12.63 -12.34 32.08
N ASN A 211 -12.09 -11.66 33.09
CA ASN A 211 -12.26 -10.22 33.32
C ASN A 211 -11.25 -9.30 32.61
N SER A 212 -10.27 -9.82 31.87
CA SER A 212 -9.32 -8.99 31.08
C SER A 212 -9.81 -8.68 29.64
N CYS A 213 -11.02 -9.14 29.29
CA CYS A 213 -11.60 -9.02 27.93
C CYS A 213 -12.16 -7.61 27.59
N SER A 214 -12.10 -6.65 28.52
CA SER A 214 -12.61 -5.28 28.31
C SER A 214 -11.80 -4.46 27.29
N CYS A 215 -10.49 -4.72 27.15
CA CYS A 215 -9.60 -3.99 26.22
C CYS A 215 -9.86 -4.27 24.72
N MET A 216 -10.65 -5.30 24.39
CA MET A 216 -10.96 -5.67 23.00
C MET A 216 -12.19 -4.98 22.40
N LEU A 217 -13.03 -4.32 23.21
CA LEU A 217 -14.42 -4.04 22.81
C LEU A 217 -14.69 -2.64 22.27
N CYS A 218 -13.78 -1.67 22.44
CA CYS A 218 -13.92 -0.34 21.84
C CYS A 218 -12.87 -0.14 20.76
N VAL A 219 -13.24 -0.38 19.50
CA VAL A 219 -12.50 0.11 18.33
C VAL A 219 -13.33 1.25 17.73
N GLN A 220 -13.40 2.37 18.45
CA GLN A 220 -13.97 3.59 17.90
C GLN A 220 -12.93 4.22 16.97
N GLU A 221 -13.28 4.37 15.70
CA GLU A 221 -12.44 5.11 14.75
C GLU A 221 -12.55 6.61 15.05
N TYR A 222 -11.41 7.28 15.11
CA TYR A 222 -11.32 8.72 15.32
C TYR A 222 -10.76 9.39 14.08
N SER A 223 -11.19 10.63 13.84
CA SER A 223 -10.55 11.48 12.85
C SER A 223 -9.06 11.65 13.19
N PRO A 224 -8.17 11.69 12.18
CA PRO A 224 -6.75 11.91 12.43
C PRO A 224 -6.53 13.19 13.24
N PRO A 225 -5.78 13.15 14.37
CA PRO A 225 -5.61 14.31 15.26
C PRO A 225 -5.07 15.58 14.58
N GLY A 226 -4.33 15.46 13.48
CA GLY A 226 -3.81 16.57 12.67
C GLY A 226 -4.62 16.89 11.41
N GLY A 227 -5.79 16.28 11.21
CA GLY A 227 -6.63 16.48 10.02
C GLY A 227 -6.04 15.93 8.71
N HIS A 228 -4.93 15.17 8.78
CA HIS A 228 -4.24 14.57 7.65
C HIS A 228 -3.94 13.09 7.88
N THR A 229 -3.54 12.37 6.84
CA THR A 229 -3.41 10.90 6.89
C THR A 229 -2.15 10.39 7.57
N TYR A 230 -1.21 11.27 7.95
CA TYR A 230 0.14 10.93 8.43
C TYR A 230 0.98 10.14 7.42
N LEU A 231 0.55 10.07 6.16
CA LEU A 231 1.40 9.70 5.03
C LEU A 231 2.22 10.93 4.64
N GLN A 232 3.53 10.74 4.50
CA GLN A 232 4.48 11.76 4.07
C GLN A 232 5.04 11.38 2.72
N LEU A 233 5.20 12.36 1.83
CA LEU A 233 5.92 12.23 0.57
C LEU A 233 7.19 13.06 0.61
N PHE A 234 8.25 12.57 0.00
CA PHE A 234 9.41 13.40 -0.31
C PHE A 234 9.26 13.94 -1.73
N ASP A 235 9.11 15.26 -1.86
CA ASP A 235 9.14 15.93 -3.15
C ASP A 235 10.58 16.28 -3.52
N ALA A 236 11.14 15.49 -4.44
CA ALA A 236 12.50 15.68 -4.93
C ALA A 236 12.69 17.01 -5.68
N ASN A 237 11.62 17.61 -6.23
CA ASN A 237 11.71 18.89 -6.94
C ASN A 237 11.97 20.05 -5.97
N THR A 238 11.35 20.00 -4.78
CA THR A 238 11.44 21.09 -3.79
C THR A 238 12.33 20.74 -2.59
N ASP A 239 12.85 19.52 -2.50
CA ASP A 239 13.57 18.97 -1.34
C ASP A 239 12.76 19.04 -0.03
N LYS A 240 11.44 18.82 -0.11
CA LYS A 240 10.53 18.96 1.04
C LYS A 240 9.81 17.67 1.38
N ILE A 241 9.40 17.55 2.65
CA ILE A 241 8.42 16.57 3.09
C ILE A 241 7.03 17.19 3.03
N LEU A 242 6.14 16.56 2.28
CA LEU A 242 4.74 16.91 2.16
C LEU A 242 3.89 15.94 2.98
N VAL A 243 2.92 16.42 3.75
CA VAL A 243 1.98 15.58 4.50
C VAL A 243 0.67 15.50 3.74
N VAL A 244 0.21 14.28 3.47
CA VAL A 244 -0.95 14.03 2.62
C VAL A 244 -2.25 14.18 3.41
N LYS A 245 -3.13 15.06 2.92
CA LYS A 245 -4.51 15.21 3.38
C LYS A 245 -5.47 14.80 2.27
N THR A 246 -6.45 13.98 2.60
CA THR A 246 -7.45 13.48 1.65
C THR A 246 -8.84 13.58 2.24
N PRO A 247 -9.89 13.63 1.41
CA PRO A 247 -11.26 13.46 1.89
C PRO A 247 -11.43 12.13 2.65
N PRO A 248 -12.34 12.09 3.64
CA PRO A 248 -12.76 10.82 4.24
C PRO A 248 -13.25 9.84 3.17
N GLU A 249 -13.09 8.54 3.44
CA GLU A 249 -13.61 7.47 2.59
C GLU A 249 -13.08 7.51 1.13
N SER A 250 -11.87 8.00 0.95
CA SER A 250 -11.13 7.99 -0.33
C SER A 250 -10.05 6.90 -0.36
N PHE A 251 -9.63 6.53 -1.57
CA PHE A 251 -8.47 5.67 -1.80
C PHE A 251 -7.29 6.46 -2.33
N ILE A 252 -6.14 6.37 -1.66
CA ILE A 252 -4.89 6.91 -2.20
C ILE A 252 -4.32 5.88 -3.18
N VAL A 253 -4.06 6.30 -4.41
CA VAL A 253 -3.36 5.50 -5.42
C VAL A 253 -2.04 6.17 -5.74
N GLN A 254 -0.94 5.44 -5.52
CA GLN A 254 0.42 5.92 -5.73
C GLN A 254 1.12 5.07 -6.79
N VAL A 255 1.89 5.72 -7.66
CA VAL A 255 2.70 5.06 -8.68
C VAL A 255 3.88 4.35 -8.00
N GLY A 256 4.08 3.07 -8.32
CA GLY A 256 5.27 2.32 -7.93
C GLY A 256 6.34 2.30 -9.02
N GLU A 257 7.58 1.95 -8.66
CA GLU A 257 8.72 1.93 -9.59
C GLU A 257 8.47 1.10 -10.86
N SER A 258 7.73 -0.01 -10.79
CA SER A 258 7.42 -0.79 -12.00
C SER A 258 6.52 -0.03 -12.98
N ALA A 259 5.56 0.75 -12.49
CA ALA A 259 4.71 1.56 -13.36
C ALA A 259 5.50 2.74 -13.95
N ASP A 260 6.40 3.34 -13.16
CA ASP A 260 7.35 4.36 -13.62
C ASP A 260 8.20 3.83 -14.79
N ILE A 261 8.89 2.68 -14.59
CA ILE A 261 9.68 1.99 -15.62
C ILE A 261 8.86 1.67 -16.86
N LEU A 262 7.70 1.02 -16.70
CA LEU A 262 6.85 0.60 -17.83
C LEU A 262 6.26 1.79 -18.59
N SER A 263 6.06 2.93 -17.92
CA SER A 263 5.61 4.18 -18.53
C SER A 263 6.74 5.00 -19.15
N LYS A 264 8.00 4.55 -19.01
CA LYS A 264 9.21 5.26 -19.43
C LYS A 264 9.31 6.65 -18.79
N GLY A 265 9.04 6.74 -17.49
CA GLY A 265 9.08 7.99 -16.73
C GLY A 265 7.89 8.92 -16.97
N LYS A 266 6.85 8.52 -17.70
CA LYS A 266 5.61 9.32 -17.84
C LYS A 266 4.74 9.30 -16.58
N LEU A 267 4.89 8.28 -15.74
CA LEU A 267 4.37 8.21 -14.38
C LEU A 267 5.55 8.26 -13.42
N ARG A 268 5.41 8.92 -12.26
CA ARG A 268 6.49 9.14 -11.31
C ARG A 268 6.30 8.34 -10.04
N SER A 269 7.22 7.44 -9.74
CA SER A 269 7.32 6.83 -8.42
C SER A 269 7.89 7.82 -7.41
N THR A 270 7.17 8.10 -6.33
CA THR A 270 7.59 9.06 -5.30
C THR A 270 7.83 8.36 -3.96
N LEU A 271 8.89 8.75 -3.25
CA LEU A 271 9.22 8.19 -1.94
C LEU A 271 8.19 8.63 -0.91
N HIS A 272 7.77 7.69 -0.06
CA HIS A 272 6.81 7.94 1.01
C HIS A 272 7.21 7.28 2.31
N SER A 273 6.67 7.81 3.41
CA SER A 273 6.81 7.24 4.74
C SER A 273 5.54 7.48 5.55
N VAL A 274 5.41 6.75 6.65
CA VAL A 274 4.38 7.00 7.66
C VAL A 274 5.09 7.37 8.95
N TYR A 275 4.60 8.41 9.62
CA TYR A 275 5.13 8.84 10.91
C TYR A 275 4.06 8.76 12.01
N LYS A 276 4.53 8.59 13.25
CA LYS A 276 3.69 8.68 14.44
C LYS A 276 3.62 10.15 14.89
N PRO A 277 2.42 10.71 15.16
CA PRO A 277 2.31 12.05 15.72
C PRO A 277 3.08 12.17 17.04
N MET A 278 3.81 13.28 17.20
CA MET A 278 4.45 13.61 18.49
C MET A 278 3.40 14.00 19.52
N GLY A 279 3.68 13.74 20.80
CA GLY A 279 2.78 14.08 21.91
C GLY A 279 1.54 13.18 22.04
N LEU A 280 1.33 12.22 21.14
CA LEU A 280 0.19 11.30 21.15
C LEU A 280 0.67 9.84 21.27
N GLU A 281 0.89 9.40 22.50
CA GLU A 281 1.48 8.08 22.79
C GLU A 281 0.54 6.92 22.49
N ASN A 282 -0.75 7.11 22.76
CA ASN A 282 -1.79 6.09 22.71
C ASN A 282 -2.64 6.14 21.43
N VAL A 283 -2.00 6.44 20.30
CA VAL A 283 -2.64 6.39 18.97
C VAL A 283 -2.15 5.16 18.22
N SER A 284 -3.09 4.32 17.82
CA SER A 284 -2.86 3.23 16.86
C SER A 284 -3.34 3.65 15.47
N ARG A 285 -2.78 3.03 14.42
CA ARG A 285 -3.20 3.28 13.04
C ARG A 285 -3.40 1.95 12.32
N ASP A 286 -4.56 1.78 11.70
CA ASP A 286 -4.85 0.65 10.83
C ASP A 286 -4.85 1.09 9.37
N ILE A 287 -4.22 0.30 8.49
CA ILE A 287 -4.21 0.55 7.06
C ILE A 287 -4.32 -0.76 6.29
N PHE A 288 -5.09 -0.74 5.22
CA PHE A 288 -5.11 -1.81 4.22
C PHE A 288 -4.49 -1.29 2.92
N VAL A 289 -3.45 -1.97 2.45
CA VAL A 289 -2.70 -1.60 1.24
C VAL A 289 -2.79 -2.73 0.23
N LEU A 290 -3.02 -2.40 -1.05
CA LEU A 290 -3.02 -3.37 -2.13
C LEU A 290 -1.90 -3.03 -3.13
N PHE A 291 -1.01 -4.00 -3.37
CA PHE A 291 0.03 -3.89 -4.38
C PHE A 291 -0.42 -4.57 -5.67
N LEU A 292 -0.64 -3.75 -6.70
CA LEU A 292 -0.75 -4.19 -8.08
C LEU A 292 0.64 -4.25 -8.68
N GLN A 293 1.03 -5.42 -9.18
CA GLN A 293 2.37 -5.67 -9.68
C GLN A 293 2.34 -6.33 -11.06
N PRO A 294 3.41 -6.21 -11.87
CA PRO A 294 3.54 -6.99 -13.09
C PRO A 294 3.61 -8.50 -12.84
N ALA A 295 3.48 -9.29 -13.91
CA ALA A 295 3.87 -10.69 -13.89
C ALA A 295 5.35 -10.87 -13.54
N TRP A 296 5.70 -11.95 -12.84
CA TRP A 296 7.07 -12.21 -12.42
C TRP A 296 8.08 -12.27 -13.58
N ASN A 297 7.63 -12.77 -14.73
CA ASN A 297 8.42 -12.86 -15.97
C ASN A 297 8.35 -11.60 -16.84
N LYS A 298 7.67 -10.52 -16.41
CA LYS A 298 7.61 -9.27 -17.17
C LYS A 298 9.01 -8.66 -17.28
N THR A 299 9.50 -8.49 -18.50
CA THR A 299 10.79 -7.85 -18.75
C THR A 299 10.66 -6.32 -18.77
N PHE A 300 11.66 -5.64 -18.20
CA PHE A 300 11.84 -4.19 -18.29
C PHE A 300 12.85 -3.85 -19.40
N SER A 301 12.60 -2.74 -20.09
CA SER A 301 13.51 -2.16 -21.08
C SER A 301 13.79 -0.72 -20.69
N ILE A 302 15.06 -0.31 -20.76
CA ILE A 302 15.51 1.04 -20.40
C ILE A 302 15.87 1.91 -21.62
N SER A 303 15.77 1.38 -22.85
CA SER A 303 16.25 2.04 -24.07
C SER A 303 15.69 3.44 -24.31
N ASP A 304 14.47 3.70 -23.85
CA ASP A 304 13.75 4.97 -24.00
C ASP A 304 13.46 5.66 -22.65
N TYR A 305 14.08 5.20 -21.57
CA TYR A 305 13.87 5.80 -20.26
C TYR A 305 14.67 7.10 -20.19
N PRO A 306 14.06 8.23 -19.77
CA PRO A 306 14.75 9.51 -19.74
C PRO A 306 16.02 9.40 -18.89
N PRO A 307 17.18 9.87 -19.40
CA PRO A 307 18.40 9.88 -18.59
C PRO A 307 18.10 10.60 -17.29
N THR A 308 18.47 10.00 -16.16
CA THR A 308 18.41 10.70 -14.88
C THR A 308 19.16 12.00 -15.05
N ALA A 309 18.52 13.13 -14.73
CA ALA A 309 19.26 14.36 -14.53
C ALA A 309 20.43 14.00 -13.63
N SER A 310 21.66 14.08 -14.17
CA SER A 310 22.86 14.00 -13.37
C SER A 310 22.64 14.94 -12.22
N THR A 311 22.77 14.43 -11.00
CA THR A 311 22.73 15.22 -9.77
C THR A 311 23.87 16.25 -9.88
N GLU A 312 23.63 17.35 -10.56
CA GLU A 312 24.41 18.56 -10.39
C GLU A 312 24.18 18.93 -8.93
N SER A 313 25.21 18.69 -8.14
CA SER A 313 25.27 18.92 -6.71
C SER A 313 25.14 20.40 -6.44
N SER A 314 23.91 20.92 -6.48
CA SER A 314 23.55 22.14 -5.79
C SER A 314 23.54 21.83 -4.29
N GLU A 315 24.27 22.61 -3.49
CA GLU A 315 24.31 22.53 -2.03
C GLU A 315 22.92 22.66 -1.37
N SER A 316 21.88 23.01 -2.15
CA SER A 316 20.51 23.24 -1.71
C SER A 316 19.72 21.97 -1.34
N HIS A 317 20.13 20.77 -1.76
CA HIS A 317 19.34 19.54 -1.59
C HIS A 317 19.86 18.61 -0.47
N ARG A 318 19.93 19.11 0.78
CA ARG A 318 20.50 18.35 1.90
C ARG A 318 19.62 17.16 2.32
N LEU A 319 18.30 17.34 2.31
CA LEU A 319 17.38 16.28 2.75
C LEU A 319 17.38 15.11 1.77
N GLY A 320 17.33 15.40 0.47
CA GLY A 320 17.43 14.40 -0.58
C GLY A 320 18.72 13.58 -0.50
N GLN A 321 19.86 14.22 -0.21
CA GLN A 321 21.12 13.51 -0.01
C GLN A 321 21.07 12.54 1.18
N GLU A 322 20.48 12.93 2.31
CA GLU A 322 20.31 12.06 3.48
C GLU A 322 19.38 10.87 3.17
N ILE A 323 18.27 11.12 2.48
CA ILE A 323 17.32 10.08 2.07
C ILE A 323 17.98 9.09 1.11
N HIS A 324 18.72 9.57 0.12
CA HIS A 324 19.40 8.73 -0.87
C HIS A 324 20.56 7.90 -0.29
N ARG A 325 21.08 8.25 0.91
CA ARG A 325 21.99 7.36 1.66
C ARG A 325 21.28 6.13 2.22
N MET A 326 19.99 6.23 2.51
CA MET A 326 19.18 5.14 3.08
C MET A 326 18.41 4.34 2.03
N ILE A 327 18.11 4.97 0.89
CA ILE A 327 17.24 4.42 -0.14
C ILE A 327 18.06 4.22 -1.42
N PRO A 328 18.31 2.96 -1.82
CA PRO A 328 19.09 2.67 -3.02
C PRO A 328 18.43 3.25 -4.27
N PRO A 329 19.16 4.04 -5.09
CA PRO A 329 18.66 4.61 -6.33
C PRO A 329 18.07 3.56 -7.28
N LEU A 330 17.16 3.96 -8.16
CA LEU A 330 16.53 3.04 -9.12
C LEU A 330 17.58 2.38 -10.03
N PHE A 331 18.48 3.18 -10.61
CA PHE A 331 19.49 2.70 -11.57
C PHE A 331 20.63 1.90 -10.95
N SER A 332 20.77 1.89 -9.61
CA SER A 332 21.69 0.93 -8.96
C SER A 332 21.11 -0.49 -8.90
N ARG A 333 19.79 -0.64 -9.15
CA ARG A 333 19.04 -1.90 -9.07
C ARG A 333 18.44 -2.35 -10.41
N LEU A 334 18.21 -1.42 -11.33
CA LEU A 334 17.60 -1.67 -12.64
C LEU A 334 18.67 -1.96 -13.70
N ARG A 335 18.46 -3.02 -14.49
CA ARG A 335 19.29 -3.40 -15.64
C ARG A 335 18.39 -3.66 -16.84
N ASP A 336 18.88 -3.32 -18.04
CA ASP A 336 18.13 -3.60 -19.28
C ASP A 336 17.86 -5.10 -19.43
N GLY A 337 16.67 -5.45 -19.90
CA GLY A 337 16.26 -6.83 -20.12
C GLY A 337 15.98 -7.65 -18.86
N MET A 338 16.08 -7.06 -17.66
CA MET A 338 15.78 -7.80 -16.44
C MET A 338 14.27 -8.02 -16.25
N THR A 339 13.91 -9.14 -15.64
CA THR A 339 12.52 -9.44 -15.27
C THR A 339 12.11 -8.72 -13.97
N PHE A 340 10.80 -8.57 -13.77
CA PHE A 340 10.24 -8.07 -12.52
C PHE A 340 10.68 -8.92 -11.32
N ALA A 341 10.79 -10.24 -11.47
CA ALA A 341 11.31 -11.12 -10.42
C ALA A 341 12.75 -10.79 -10.03
N GLU A 342 13.63 -10.57 -11.01
CA GLU A 342 15.01 -10.18 -10.75
C GLU A 342 15.10 -8.80 -10.10
N PHE A 343 14.31 -7.84 -10.59
CA PHE A 343 14.27 -6.48 -10.04
C PHE A 343 13.76 -6.48 -8.60
N SER A 344 12.68 -7.20 -8.34
CA SER A 344 12.11 -7.37 -7.00
C SER A 344 13.10 -8.03 -6.05
N ARG A 345 13.86 -9.03 -6.50
CA ARG A 345 14.87 -9.72 -5.70
C ARG A 345 16.05 -8.81 -5.37
N GLU A 346 16.58 -8.10 -6.37
CA GLU A 346 17.69 -7.15 -6.18
C GLU A 346 17.29 -6.03 -5.23
N THR A 347 16.10 -5.46 -5.42
CA THR A 347 15.54 -4.44 -4.52
C THR A 347 15.40 -4.95 -3.11
N THR A 348 14.77 -6.11 -2.92
CA THR A 348 14.56 -6.70 -1.58
C THR A 348 15.90 -6.98 -0.90
N LYS A 349 16.91 -7.44 -1.64
CA LYS A 349 18.26 -7.71 -1.11
C LYS A 349 18.92 -6.45 -0.58
N GLN A 350 18.79 -5.30 -1.25
CA GLN A 350 19.40 -4.05 -0.78
C GLN A 350 18.72 -3.46 0.46
N TYR A 351 17.44 -3.78 0.71
CA TYR A 351 16.75 -3.40 1.95
C TYR A 351 16.91 -4.41 3.08
N TYR A 352 16.78 -5.71 2.81
CA TYR A 352 16.61 -6.75 3.84
C TYR A 352 17.71 -7.84 3.82
N GLY A 353 18.68 -7.76 2.91
CA GLY A 353 19.82 -8.68 2.89
C GLY A 353 20.71 -8.52 4.13
N GLY A 354 21.73 -9.38 4.29
CA GLY A 354 22.63 -9.32 5.45
C GLY A 354 23.31 -7.96 5.68
N SER A 355 23.50 -7.18 4.61
CA SER A 355 24.03 -5.80 4.62
C SER A 355 22.99 -4.75 4.18
N GLY A 356 21.70 -5.07 4.25
CA GLY A 356 20.62 -4.22 3.77
C GLY A 356 20.31 -3.04 4.70
N THR A 357 19.73 -1.98 4.18
CA THR A 357 19.50 -0.74 4.94
C THR A 357 18.51 -0.90 6.11
N GLN A 358 17.67 -1.94 6.11
CA GLN A 358 16.80 -2.29 7.22
C GLN A 358 17.32 -3.43 8.10
N SER A 359 18.39 -4.14 7.74
CA SER A 359 18.98 -5.18 8.62
C SER A 359 19.90 -4.59 9.70
N ILE A 360 20.31 -3.33 9.52
CA ILE A 360 21.23 -2.60 10.40
C ILE A 360 20.47 -1.79 11.49
N ARG A 361 19.13 -1.74 11.44
CA ARG A 361 18.28 -0.96 12.36
C ARG A 361 17.56 -1.79 13.41
#